data_AF-A0A2B6UF08-F1
#
_entry.id   AF-A0A2B6UF08-F1
#
_cell.length_a   1.000
_cell.length_b   1.000
_cell.length_c   1.000
_cell.angle_alpha   90.00
_cell.angle_beta   90.00
_cell.angle_gamma   90.00
#
_symmetry.space_group_name_H-M   'P 1'
#
loop_
_entity.id
_entity.type
_entity.pdbx_description
1 polymer ?
#
loop_
_entity_poly.entity_id
_entity_poly.type
_entity_poly.pdbx_seq_one_letter_code
_entity_poly.pdbx_strand_id
1 'polypeptide(L)'
;MTVIVGLRAEKNIVIVADQRRSNLDEKGRFKSVNSDSVKKIHILNDSFIIASGGIAAISDAAVMEIKTKVTNNMTKQDLIKVCQEAYLKTRKNTFKSLYSFFANFSPLKKAKRKEIYSFFLLAGIDEEGTFLYQFNSDDNFKHNGLNLDSLVKGYGELEIIKFIENKNQKPDLITCVANAIRTTSVREPMLSPNVYVVMVDSQGTKESFFDKNGKPK
;
A
#
# COMPACT_ATOMS: atom_id res chain seq x y z
N MET A 1 -5.15 -7.43 6.02
CA MET A 1 -4.04 -7.72 5.09
C MET A 1 -4.26 -6.93 3.82
N THR A 2 -3.22 -6.79 3.02
CA THR A 2 -3.23 -5.98 1.81
C THR A 2 -2.35 -6.64 0.77
N VAL A 3 -2.69 -6.48 -0.51
CA VAL A 3 -1.72 -6.53 -1.59
C VAL A 3 -1.73 -5.23 -2.38
N ILE A 4 -0.54 -4.75 -2.71
CA ILE A 4 -0.29 -3.57 -3.53
C ILE A 4 0.69 -3.97 -4.63
N VAL A 5 0.40 -3.58 -5.86
CA VAL A 5 1.26 -3.77 -7.03
C VAL A 5 1.55 -2.41 -7.62
N GLY A 6 2.83 -2.03 -7.68
CA GLY A 6 3.31 -0.84 -8.38
C GLY A 6 3.94 -1.24 -9.71
N LEU A 7 3.62 -0.49 -10.76
CA LEU A 7 4.16 -0.67 -12.12
C LEU A 7 4.59 0.69 -12.64
N ARG A 8 5.88 0.84 -12.94
CA ARG A 8 6.47 2.05 -13.48
C ARG A 8 6.82 1.85 -14.94
N ALA A 9 6.35 2.74 -15.78
CA ALA A 9 6.80 2.88 -17.16
C ALA A 9 7.48 4.25 -17.33
N GLU A 10 8.01 4.53 -18.52
CA GLU A 10 8.71 5.80 -18.79
C GLU A 10 7.82 7.04 -18.58
N LYS A 11 6.53 6.95 -18.95
CA LYS A 11 5.60 8.11 -18.99
C LYS A 11 4.41 8.02 -18.03
N ASN A 12 4.29 6.92 -17.32
CA ASN A 12 3.22 6.71 -16.37
C ASN A 12 3.64 5.79 -15.24
N ILE A 13 2.87 5.85 -14.17
CA ILE A 13 2.96 4.90 -13.07
C ILE A 13 1.56 4.46 -12.68
N VAL A 14 1.42 3.17 -12.41
CA VAL A 14 0.16 2.56 -11.98
C VAL A 14 0.38 1.88 -10.64
N ILE A 15 -0.49 2.18 -9.68
CA ILE A 15 -0.62 1.36 -8.48
C ILE A 15 -1.98 0.66 -8.50
N VAL A 16 -1.97 -0.63 -8.20
CA VAL A 16 -3.13 -1.50 -8.09
C VAL A 16 -3.16 -2.08 -6.67
N ALA A 17 -4.30 -2.04 -5.99
CA ALA A 17 -4.44 -2.60 -4.64
C ALA A 17 -5.79 -3.29 -4.44
N ASP A 18 -5.81 -4.32 -3.60
CA ASP A 18 -7.07 -4.89 -3.14
C ASP A 18 -7.79 -3.92 -2.18
N GLN A 19 -9.11 -4.05 -2.04
CA GLN A 19 -9.93 -3.11 -1.24
C GLN A 19 -10.33 -3.62 0.16
N ARG A 20 -9.83 -4.77 0.61
CA ARG A 20 -10.28 -5.41 1.85
C ARG A 20 -9.57 -4.83 3.06
N ARG A 21 -10.33 -4.53 4.10
CA ARG A 21 -9.85 -4.32 5.47
C ARG A 21 -10.40 -5.46 6.31
N SER A 22 -9.52 -6.18 6.98
CA SER A 22 -9.85 -7.34 7.82
C SER A 22 -9.56 -7.04 9.27
N ASN A 23 -10.40 -7.55 10.16
CA ASN A 23 -10.12 -7.62 11.58
C ASN A 23 -9.33 -8.90 11.88
N LEU A 24 -8.31 -8.76 12.73
CA LEU A 24 -7.52 -9.87 13.23
C LEU A 24 -7.91 -10.17 14.68
N ASP A 25 -7.76 -11.42 15.11
CA ASP A 25 -7.85 -11.79 16.53
C ASP A 25 -6.56 -11.41 17.29
N GLU A 26 -6.55 -11.64 18.60
CA GLU A 26 -5.40 -11.38 19.47
C GLU A 26 -4.11 -12.14 19.08
N LYS A 27 -4.24 -13.20 18.27
CA LYS A 27 -3.12 -14.01 17.75
C LYS A 27 -2.71 -13.57 16.34
N GLY A 28 -3.33 -12.51 15.79
CA GLY A 28 -3.07 -12.02 14.44
C GLY A 28 -3.73 -12.84 13.33
N ARG A 29 -4.67 -13.73 13.64
CA ARG A 29 -5.38 -14.57 12.66
C ARG A 29 -6.61 -13.83 12.12
N PHE A 30 -7.04 -14.17 10.91
CA PHE A 30 -8.26 -13.61 10.32
C PHE A 30 -9.47 -13.88 11.23
N LYS A 31 -10.22 -12.83 11.57
CA LYS A 31 -11.47 -12.94 12.34
C LYS A 31 -12.68 -12.62 11.47
N SER A 32 -12.66 -11.47 10.79
CA SER A 32 -13.76 -11.05 9.92
C SER A 32 -13.31 -10.02 8.90
N VAL A 33 -14.13 -9.83 7.87
CA VAL A 33 -14.03 -8.66 6.97
C VAL A 33 -14.68 -7.47 7.67
N ASN A 34 -13.97 -6.36 7.76
CA ASN A 34 -14.52 -5.09 8.23
C ASN A 34 -15.11 -4.28 7.07
N SER A 35 -14.42 -4.21 5.94
CA SER A 35 -14.88 -3.52 4.73
C SER A 35 -14.19 -4.08 3.48
N ASP A 36 -14.86 -4.02 2.34
CA ASP A 36 -14.36 -4.40 1.01
C ASP A 36 -14.31 -3.22 0.03
N SER A 37 -14.33 -1.99 0.56
CA SER A 37 -14.34 -0.72 -0.20
C SER A 37 -13.24 0.25 0.26
N VAL A 38 -12.21 -0.23 0.94
CA VAL A 38 -11.15 0.62 1.48
C VAL A 38 -10.16 1.00 0.39
N LYS A 39 -10.01 2.31 0.13
CA LYS A 39 -8.94 2.85 -0.71
C LYS A 39 -7.62 2.82 0.06
N LYS A 40 -6.66 2.02 -0.42
CA LYS A 40 -5.30 1.91 0.15
C LYS A 40 -4.27 2.76 -0.58
N ILE A 41 -4.65 3.28 -1.75
CA ILE A 41 -3.90 4.22 -2.56
C ILE A 41 -4.50 5.60 -2.34
N HIS A 42 -3.65 6.59 -2.12
CA HIS A 42 -4.06 7.94 -1.82
C HIS A 42 -3.33 8.89 -2.74
N ILE A 43 -4.12 9.70 -3.44
CA ILE A 43 -3.61 10.83 -4.21
C ILE A 43 -3.14 11.88 -3.22
N LEU A 44 -1.89 12.33 -3.39
CA LEU A 44 -1.28 13.38 -2.57
C LEU A 44 -1.36 14.74 -3.28
N ASN A 45 -1.11 14.74 -4.59
CA ASN A 45 -1.38 15.83 -5.53
C ASN A 45 -1.51 15.24 -6.95
N ASP A 46 -1.56 16.08 -7.99
CA ASP A 46 -1.75 15.62 -9.37
C ASP A 46 -0.62 14.72 -9.91
N SER A 47 0.56 14.79 -9.29
CA SER A 47 1.78 14.12 -9.73
C SER A 47 2.21 12.95 -8.84
N PHE A 48 1.75 12.91 -7.58
CA PHE A 48 2.25 12.00 -6.56
C PHE A 48 1.13 11.22 -5.88
N ILE A 49 1.38 9.94 -5.68
CA ILE A 49 0.49 9.00 -5.00
C ILE A 49 1.27 8.19 -3.95
N ILE A 50 0.56 7.79 -2.90
CA ILE A 50 1.09 6.89 -1.88
C ILE A 50 0.14 5.71 -1.68
N ALA A 51 0.69 4.51 -1.57
CA ALA A 51 -0.09 3.32 -1.26
C ALA A 51 0.45 2.66 0.00
N SER A 52 -0.42 2.20 0.89
CA SER A 52 -0.01 1.75 2.23
C SER A 52 -0.59 0.40 2.64
N GLY A 53 0.22 -0.37 3.36
CA GLY A 53 -0.14 -1.67 3.89
C GLY A 53 0.39 -1.91 5.30
N GLY A 54 -0.19 -2.90 5.98
CA GLY A 54 0.12 -3.23 7.38
C GLY A 54 -1.05 -2.90 8.31
N ILE A 55 -0.74 -2.42 9.52
CA ILE A 55 -1.75 -2.04 10.51
C ILE A 55 -2.48 -0.76 10.09
N ALA A 56 -3.78 -0.89 9.83
CA ALA A 56 -4.63 0.18 9.32
C ALA A 56 -4.54 1.47 10.15
N ALA A 57 -4.54 1.38 11.49
CA ALA A 57 -4.45 2.56 12.35
C ALA A 57 -3.15 3.37 12.15
N ILE A 58 -2.03 2.72 11.85
CA ILE A 58 -0.76 3.40 11.56
C ILE A 58 -0.80 4.00 10.17
N SER A 59 -1.19 3.21 9.17
CA SER A 59 -1.27 3.66 7.78
C SER A 59 -2.22 4.85 7.60
N ASP A 60 -3.44 4.76 8.15
CA ASP A 60 -4.46 5.80 8.03
C ASP A 60 -3.99 7.12 8.67
N ALA A 61 -3.43 7.06 9.88
CA ALA A 61 -2.95 8.24 10.58
C ALA A 61 -1.69 8.85 9.93
N ALA A 62 -0.77 8.03 9.43
CA ALA A 62 0.40 8.51 8.70
C ALA A 62 0.01 9.19 7.38
N VAL A 63 -0.88 8.58 6.59
CA VAL A 63 -1.40 9.17 5.34
C VAL A 63 -2.12 10.49 5.62
N MET A 64 -2.91 10.56 6.70
CA MET A 64 -3.58 11.80 7.10
C MET A 64 -2.56 12.90 7.40
N GLU A 65 -1.51 12.60 8.18
CA GLU A 65 -0.45 13.57 8.46
C GLU A 65 0.27 14.01 7.17
N ILE A 66 0.57 13.10 6.25
CA ILE A 66 1.20 13.42 4.95
C ILE A 66 0.31 14.39 4.16
N LYS A 67 -0.99 14.09 4.04
CA LYS A 67 -1.94 14.94 3.29
C LYS A 67 -2.04 16.37 3.84
N THR A 68 -1.83 16.57 5.14
CA THR A 68 -1.83 17.93 5.72
C THR A 68 -0.57 18.74 5.41
N LYS A 69 0.51 18.10 4.96
CA LYS A 69 1.81 18.72 4.71
C LYS A 69 2.16 18.83 3.23
N VAL A 70 1.61 17.95 2.38
CA VAL A 70 1.88 17.97 0.93
C VAL A 70 1.26 19.21 0.30
N THR A 71 2.02 19.84 -0.58
CA THR A 71 1.59 20.96 -1.41
C THR A 71 1.87 20.66 -2.88
N ASN A 72 1.31 21.44 -3.80
CA ASN A 72 1.50 21.23 -5.25
C ASN A 72 2.93 21.53 -5.72
N ASN A 73 3.71 22.32 -4.97
CA ASN A 73 5.07 22.73 -5.34
C ASN A 73 6.17 21.94 -4.62
N MET A 74 5.80 20.83 -3.96
CA MET A 74 6.74 20.02 -3.18
C MET A 74 7.65 19.20 -4.10
N THR A 75 8.95 19.17 -3.82
CA THR A 75 9.88 18.31 -4.57
C THR A 75 9.75 16.84 -4.17
N LYS A 76 10.23 15.92 -5.01
CA LYS A 76 10.33 14.49 -4.69
C LYS A 76 11.09 14.23 -3.38
N GLN A 77 12.19 14.96 -3.14
CA GLN A 77 13.01 14.79 -1.93
C GLN A 77 12.28 15.26 -0.66
N ASP A 78 11.59 16.40 -0.74
CA ASP A 78 10.77 16.90 0.36
C ASP A 78 9.64 15.92 0.68
N LEU A 79 9.00 15.36 -0.35
CA LEU A 79 7.94 14.38 -0.22
C LEU A 79 8.41 13.10 0.49
N ILE A 80 9.57 12.57 0.10
CA ILE A 80 10.17 11.40 0.76
C ILE A 80 10.34 11.68 2.25
N LYS A 81 10.93 12.83 2.60
CA LYS A 81 11.16 13.22 4.00
C LYS A 81 9.86 13.32 4.78
N VAL A 82 8.84 13.99 4.23
CA VAL A 82 7.51 14.11 4.84
C VAL A 82 6.88 12.74 5.10
N CYS A 83 6.97 11.83 4.13
CA CYS A 83 6.43 10.48 4.28
C CYS A 83 7.14 9.70 5.38
N GLN A 84 8.48 9.71 5.39
CA GLN A 84 9.28 9.03 6.41
C GLN A 84 8.97 9.54 7.82
N GLU A 85 8.96 10.86 8.00
CA GLU A 85 8.68 11.49 9.29
C GLU A 85 7.27 11.14 9.81
N ALA A 86 6.26 11.18 8.94
CA ALA A 86 4.88 10.84 9.30
C ALA A 86 4.75 9.37 9.74
N TYR A 87 5.35 8.42 9.01
CA TYR A 87 5.30 7.00 9.38
C TYR A 87 6.06 6.70 10.67
N LEU A 88 7.24 7.31 10.86
CA LEU A 88 8.03 7.15 12.08
C LEU A 88 7.30 7.72 13.31
N LYS A 89 6.74 8.93 13.18
CA LYS A 89 5.99 9.59 14.25
C LYS A 89 4.74 8.81 14.62
N THR A 90 3.93 8.41 13.64
CA THR A 90 2.71 7.64 13.90
C THR A 90 3.02 6.28 14.51
N ARG A 91 4.03 5.55 13.99
CA ARG A 91 4.47 4.28 14.59
C ARG A 91 4.85 4.46 16.06
N LYS A 92 5.63 5.50 16.38
CA LYS A 92 6.04 5.79 17.77
C LYS A 92 4.84 6.11 18.67
N ASN A 93 3.90 6.91 18.20
CA ASN A 93 2.70 7.29 18.94
C ASN A 93 1.75 6.12 19.15
N THR A 94 1.48 5.33 18.11
CA THR A 94 0.65 4.13 18.18
C THR A 94 1.29 3.07 19.07
N PHE A 95 2.61 2.84 18.96
CA PHE A 95 3.31 1.90 19.84
C PHE A 95 3.22 2.35 21.31
N LYS A 96 3.42 3.65 21.58
CA LYS A 96 3.25 4.21 22.93
C LYS A 96 1.83 3.98 23.46
N SER A 97 0.81 4.25 22.65
CA SER A 97 -0.59 4.06 23.02
C SER A 97 -0.94 2.60 23.28
N LEU A 98 -0.57 1.69 22.37
CA LEU A 98 -0.79 0.25 22.52
C LEU A 98 -0.03 -0.29 23.74
N TYR A 99 1.22 0.12 23.94
CA TYR A 99 1.98 -0.26 25.13
C TYR A 99 1.31 0.24 26.41
N SER A 100 0.83 1.49 26.44
CA SER A 100 0.13 2.05 27.60
C SER A 100 -1.16 1.29 27.91
N PHE A 101 -1.89 0.88 26.86
CA PHE A 101 -3.12 0.12 26.98
C PHE A 101 -2.84 -1.32 27.46
N PHE A 102 -1.90 -2.03 26.83
CA PHE A 102 -1.60 -3.43 27.15
C PHE A 102 -0.75 -3.61 28.40
N ALA A 103 0.04 -2.62 28.83
CA ALA A 103 0.74 -2.65 30.11
C ALA A 103 -0.23 -2.81 31.30
N ASN A 104 -1.51 -2.44 31.12
CA ASN A 104 -2.54 -2.49 32.15
C ASN A 104 -3.39 -3.78 32.17
N PHE A 105 -3.31 -4.65 31.15
CA PHE A 105 -4.25 -5.77 30.97
C PHE A 105 -3.61 -7.15 30.72
N SER A 106 -2.52 -7.50 31.40
CA SER A 106 -1.94 -8.87 31.41
C SER A 106 -1.05 -9.23 30.19
N PRO A 107 -0.51 -10.47 30.09
CA PRO A 107 0.91 -10.85 30.10
C PRO A 107 1.62 -10.70 28.73
N LEU A 108 1.28 -9.67 27.94
CA LEU A 108 1.91 -9.34 26.67
C LEU A 108 3.39 -8.89 26.79
N LYS A 109 3.94 -8.81 28.01
CA LYS A 109 5.40 -8.70 28.26
C LYS A 109 6.22 -9.76 27.50
N LYS A 110 5.61 -10.91 27.13
CA LYS A 110 6.25 -12.01 26.39
C LYS A 110 5.80 -12.17 24.93
N ALA A 111 4.83 -11.39 24.44
CA ALA A 111 4.67 -11.25 23.00
C ALA A 111 5.89 -10.44 22.55
N LYS A 112 6.99 -11.16 22.27
CA LYS A 112 8.20 -10.64 21.65
C LYS A 112 7.76 -9.61 20.64
N ARG A 113 8.41 -8.45 20.67
CA ARG A 113 8.39 -7.34 19.71
C ARG A 113 8.35 -7.85 18.26
N LYS A 114 7.28 -8.53 17.84
CA LYS A 114 6.99 -8.81 16.44
C LYS A 114 6.55 -7.45 15.98
N GLU A 115 7.55 -6.74 15.48
CA GLU A 115 7.48 -5.39 15.03
C GLU A 115 6.22 -5.26 14.20
N ILE A 116 5.42 -4.25 14.54
CA ILE A 116 4.21 -3.96 13.81
C ILE A 116 4.64 -3.68 12.37
N TYR A 117 4.43 -4.67 11.50
CA TYR A 117 4.86 -4.55 10.11
C TYR A 117 3.96 -3.57 9.39
N SER A 118 4.57 -2.55 8.80
CA SER A 118 3.90 -1.63 7.90
C SER A 118 4.86 -1.22 6.79
N PHE A 119 4.28 -0.88 5.66
CA PHE A 119 5.02 -0.45 4.48
C PHE A 119 4.20 0.57 3.70
N PHE A 120 4.88 1.35 2.88
CA PHE A 120 4.24 2.18 1.88
C PHE A 120 5.06 2.22 0.60
N LEU A 121 4.34 2.43 -0.50
CA LEU A 121 4.91 2.73 -1.80
C LEU A 121 4.69 4.21 -2.08
N LEU A 122 5.74 4.91 -2.47
CA LEU A 122 5.66 6.30 -2.93
C LEU A 122 5.95 6.32 -4.42
N ALA A 123 5.07 6.95 -5.18
CA ALA A 123 5.10 6.89 -6.63
C ALA A 123 4.66 8.21 -7.24
N GLY A 124 5.15 8.51 -8.44
CA GLY A 124 4.71 9.68 -9.17
C GLY A 124 5.58 10.03 -10.37
N ILE A 125 5.40 11.26 -10.84
CA ILE A 125 6.15 11.85 -11.94
C ILE A 125 6.70 13.19 -11.47
N ASP A 126 8.01 13.41 -11.61
CA ASP A 126 8.66 14.70 -11.40
C ASP A 126 9.46 15.13 -12.63
N GLU A 127 10.26 16.18 -12.49
CA GLU A 127 11.12 16.70 -13.57
C GLU A 127 12.18 15.67 -14.04
N GLU A 128 12.55 14.70 -13.21
CA GLU A 128 13.49 13.62 -13.55
C GLU A 128 12.80 12.41 -14.19
N GLY A 129 11.46 12.39 -14.18
CA GLY A 129 10.64 11.34 -14.77
C GLY A 129 9.79 10.59 -13.75
N THR A 130 9.41 9.36 -14.09
CA THR A 130 8.61 8.51 -13.20
C THR A 130 9.48 7.90 -12.10
N PHE A 131 8.92 7.76 -10.90
CA PHE A 131 9.59 7.08 -9.79
C PHE A 131 8.65 6.16 -9.01
N LEU A 132 9.19 5.05 -8.50
CA LEU A 132 8.51 4.10 -7.61
C LEU A 132 9.48 3.68 -6.51
N TYR A 133 9.17 4.06 -5.27
CA TYR A 133 9.96 3.77 -4.09
C TYR A 133 9.18 2.94 -3.08
N GLN A 134 9.90 2.06 -2.39
CA GLN A 134 9.35 1.23 -1.31
C GLN A 134 9.98 1.63 0.02
N PHE A 135 9.14 1.66 1.05
CA PHE A 135 9.54 1.92 2.43
C PHE A 135 8.89 0.89 3.35
N ASN A 136 9.61 0.42 4.37
CA ASN A 136 9.12 -0.62 5.28
C ASN A 136 9.50 -0.34 6.74
N SER A 137 8.79 -0.97 7.67
CA SER A 137 9.05 -0.80 9.10
C SER A 137 10.37 -1.41 9.57
N ASP A 138 10.90 -2.39 8.85
CA ASP A 138 12.06 -3.19 9.26
C ASP A 138 13.35 -2.37 9.15
N ASP A 139 13.43 -1.47 8.17
CA ASP A 139 14.53 -0.51 8.00
C ASP A 139 14.24 0.88 8.59
N ASN A 140 13.15 1.03 9.34
CA ASN A 140 12.64 2.31 9.83
C ASN A 140 12.29 3.30 8.71
N PHE A 141 11.72 2.79 7.62
CA PHE A 141 11.31 3.54 6.44
C PHE A 141 12.48 4.30 5.82
N LYS A 142 13.67 3.73 5.80
CA LYS A 142 14.83 4.38 5.17
C LYS A 142 14.66 4.35 3.65
N HIS A 143 14.99 5.46 3.01
CA HIS A 143 15.04 5.53 1.55
C HIS A 143 16.34 4.86 1.09
N ASN A 144 16.24 3.82 0.26
CA ASN A 144 17.39 3.10 -0.26
C ASN A 144 17.83 3.58 -1.67
N GLY A 145 17.15 4.57 -2.24
CA GLY A 145 17.44 5.12 -3.56
C GLY A 145 17.02 4.24 -4.75
N LEU A 146 16.45 3.06 -4.50
CA LEU A 146 16.09 2.13 -5.58
C LEU A 146 14.79 2.56 -6.26
N ASN A 147 14.90 3.04 -7.50
CA ASN A 147 13.76 3.35 -8.36
C ASN A 147 13.30 2.09 -9.12
N LEU A 148 12.23 1.45 -8.65
CA LEU A 148 11.81 0.12 -9.13
C LEU A 148 10.97 0.21 -10.41
N ASP A 149 11.14 -0.73 -11.35
CA ASP A 149 10.25 -0.84 -12.53
C ASP A 149 8.91 -1.50 -12.16
N SER A 150 8.94 -2.47 -11.25
CA SER A 150 7.74 -3.09 -10.72
C SER A 150 7.96 -3.57 -9.29
N LEU A 151 6.87 -3.68 -8.55
CA LEU A 151 6.87 -4.18 -7.18
C LEU A 151 5.52 -4.81 -6.86
N VAL A 152 5.53 -6.00 -6.30
CA VAL A 152 4.36 -6.60 -5.65
C VAL A 152 4.67 -6.65 -4.16
N LYS A 153 3.76 -6.17 -3.32
CA LYS A 153 3.95 -6.20 -1.88
C LYS A 153 2.69 -6.58 -1.13
N GLY A 154 2.86 -7.54 -0.22
CA GLY A 154 1.85 -7.91 0.76
C GLY A 154 1.46 -9.38 0.67
N TYR A 155 0.20 -9.67 0.98
CA TYR A 155 -0.27 -11.05 1.07
C TYR A 155 -0.53 -11.63 -0.33
N GLY A 156 -0.06 -12.85 -0.59
CA GLY A 156 -0.17 -13.48 -1.92
C GLY A 156 0.82 -12.94 -2.96
N GLU A 157 1.90 -12.29 -2.52
CA GLU A 157 2.93 -11.67 -3.37
C GLU A 157 3.51 -12.64 -4.41
N LEU A 158 3.91 -13.85 -3.97
CA LEU A 158 4.51 -14.85 -4.86
C LEU A 158 3.50 -15.39 -5.88
N GLU A 159 2.26 -15.60 -5.49
CA GLU A 159 1.18 -16.08 -6.36
C GLU A 159 0.87 -15.06 -7.45
N ILE A 160 0.85 -13.77 -7.09
CA ILE A 160 0.59 -12.68 -8.03
C ILE A 160 1.76 -12.51 -9.01
N ILE A 161 3.01 -12.55 -8.53
CA ILE A 161 4.20 -12.51 -9.39
C ILE A 161 4.15 -13.65 -10.41
N LYS A 162 3.96 -14.90 -9.95
CA LYS A 162 3.84 -16.07 -10.83
C LYS A 162 2.69 -15.93 -11.82
N PHE A 163 1.56 -15.36 -11.41
CA PHE A 163 0.42 -15.16 -12.32
C PHE A 163 0.78 -14.18 -13.46
N ILE A 164 1.44 -13.07 -13.13
CA ILE A 164 1.85 -12.05 -14.09
C ILE A 164 2.89 -12.62 -15.07
N GLU A 165 3.92 -13.29 -14.57
CA GLU A 165 5.01 -13.89 -15.38
C GLU A 165 4.49 -14.94 -16.38
N ASN A 166 3.54 -15.78 -15.96
CA ASN A 166 2.99 -16.84 -16.80
C ASN A 166 2.06 -16.33 -17.91
N LYS A 167 1.65 -15.06 -17.87
CA LYS A 167 0.70 -14.45 -18.84
C LYS A 167 1.38 -13.58 -19.89
N ASN A 168 2.65 -13.83 -20.19
CA ASN A 168 3.53 -13.10 -21.13
C ASN A 168 3.04 -12.91 -22.60
N GLN A 169 1.76 -13.08 -22.93
CA GLN A 169 1.18 -12.83 -24.26
C GLN A 169 -0.25 -12.21 -24.20
N LYS A 170 -0.35 -10.87 -24.01
CA LYS A 170 -1.53 -9.93 -24.15
C LYS A 170 -2.79 -10.22 -23.28
N PRO A 171 -3.72 -9.26 -22.98
CA PRO A 171 -3.79 -7.79 -23.16
C PRO A 171 -3.63 -7.00 -21.83
N ASP A 172 -3.72 -5.66 -21.87
CA ASP A 172 -3.68 -4.67 -20.75
C ASP A 172 -3.14 -5.17 -19.39
N LEU A 173 -1.92 -4.73 -19.05
CA LEU A 173 -1.21 -5.11 -17.81
C LEU A 173 -2.03 -4.80 -16.54
N ILE A 174 -2.83 -3.73 -16.53
CA ILE A 174 -3.69 -3.38 -15.39
C ILE A 174 -4.74 -4.48 -15.17
N THR A 175 -5.42 -4.86 -16.24
CA THR A 175 -6.39 -5.96 -16.24
C THR A 175 -5.74 -7.28 -15.81
N CYS A 176 -4.50 -7.56 -16.26
CA CYS A 176 -3.74 -8.74 -15.83
C CYS A 176 -3.51 -8.75 -14.31
N VAL A 177 -3.00 -7.65 -13.74
CA VAL A 177 -2.75 -7.52 -12.30
C VAL A 177 -4.05 -7.61 -11.49
N ALA A 178 -5.11 -6.94 -11.93
CA ALA A 178 -6.41 -7.00 -11.26
C ALA A 178 -6.95 -8.44 -11.21
N ASN A 179 -6.79 -9.19 -12.30
CA ASN A 179 -7.14 -10.61 -12.36
C ASN A 179 -6.25 -11.49 -11.49
N ALA A 180 -4.96 -11.17 -11.36
CA ALA A 180 -4.05 -11.88 -10.46
C ALA A 180 -4.54 -11.76 -9.00
N ILE A 181 -4.79 -10.52 -8.53
CA ILE A 181 -5.30 -10.27 -7.17
C ILE A 181 -6.62 -11.01 -6.94
N ARG A 182 -7.54 -10.93 -7.90
CA ARG A 182 -8.85 -11.58 -7.81
C ARG A 182 -8.73 -13.10 -7.74
N THR A 183 -7.87 -13.70 -8.56
CA THR A 183 -7.64 -15.15 -8.56
C THR A 183 -7.03 -15.60 -7.23
N THR A 184 -6.05 -14.84 -6.72
CA THR A 184 -5.45 -15.11 -5.40
C THR A 184 -6.48 -15.00 -4.28
N SER A 185 -7.41 -14.05 -4.35
CA SER A 185 -8.46 -13.86 -3.33
C SER A 185 -9.42 -15.05 -3.17
N VAL A 186 -9.52 -15.94 -4.17
CA VAL A 186 -10.31 -17.19 -4.09
C VAL A 186 -9.71 -18.14 -3.06
N ARG A 187 -8.37 -18.15 -2.94
CA ARG A 187 -7.63 -19.00 -2.00
C ARG A 187 -7.34 -18.26 -0.70
N GLU A 188 -7.21 -16.94 -0.78
CA GLU A 188 -6.82 -16.08 0.33
C GLU A 188 -7.98 -15.17 0.79
N PRO A 189 -8.80 -15.59 1.78
CA PRO A 189 -9.97 -14.83 2.23
C PRO A 189 -9.61 -13.49 2.89
N MET A 190 -8.32 -13.23 3.13
CA MET A 190 -7.85 -11.95 3.63
C MET A 190 -7.70 -10.87 2.55
N LEU A 191 -7.76 -11.23 1.26
CA LEU A 191 -7.69 -10.30 0.13
C LEU A 191 -9.09 -10.02 -0.46
N SER A 192 -9.32 -8.80 -0.93
CA SER A 192 -10.54 -8.51 -1.69
C SER A 192 -10.44 -9.03 -3.12
N PRO A 193 -11.54 -9.53 -3.70
CA PRO A 193 -11.66 -9.67 -5.14
C PRO A 193 -11.92 -8.33 -5.86
N ASN A 194 -12.26 -7.27 -5.11
CA ASN A 194 -12.39 -5.92 -5.65
C ASN A 194 -11.03 -5.22 -5.66
N VAL A 195 -10.78 -4.45 -6.72
CA VAL A 195 -9.49 -3.84 -6.99
C VAL A 195 -9.66 -2.35 -7.23
N TYR A 196 -8.76 -1.58 -6.65
CA TYR A 196 -8.65 -0.14 -6.86
C TYR A 196 -7.33 0.17 -7.58
N VAL A 197 -7.42 0.97 -8.63
CA VAL A 197 -6.30 1.34 -9.49
C VAL A 197 -6.17 2.85 -9.49
N VAL A 198 -4.94 3.33 -9.38
CA VAL A 198 -4.59 4.74 -9.59
C VAL A 198 -3.46 4.79 -10.61
N MET A 199 -3.65 5.57 -11.67
CA MET A 199 -2.63 5.85 -12.67
C MET A 199 -2.27 7.33 -12.61
N VAL A 200 -0.98 7.63 -12.66
CA VAL A 200 -0.46 8.99 -12.86
C VAL A 200 0.23 9.03 -14.22
N ASP A 201 -0.14 10.00 -15.05
CA ASP A 201 0.47 10.27 -16.35
C ASP A 201 0.62 11.79 -16.56
N SER A 202 1.14 12.21 -17.73
CA SER A 202 1.30 13.63 -18.08
C SER A 202 0.01 14.47 -18.07
N GLN A 203 -1.16 13.83 -18.06
CA GLN A 203 -2.48 14.46 -18.00
C GLN A 203 -3.04 14.52 -16.57
N GLY A 204 -2.29 14.04 -15.58
CA GLY A 204 -2.65 14.02 -14.17
C GLY A 204 -2.97 12.62 -13.65
N THR A 205 -3.80 12.57 -12.61
CA THR A 205 -4.13 11.32 -11.90
C THR A 205 -5.52 10.80 -12.27
N LYS A 206 -5.64 9.50 -12.57
CA LYS A 206 -6.89 8.81 -12.89
C LYS A 206 -7.13 7.67 -11.92
N GLU A 207 -8.35 7.60 -11.39
CA GLU A 207 -8.82 6.51 -10.53
C GLU A 207 -9.66 5.52 -11.34
N SER A 208 -9.58 4.23 -11.01
CA SER A 208 -10.47 3.20 -11.56
C SER A 208 -10.78 2.13 -10.53
N PHE A 209 -12.03 1.65 -10.54
CA PHE A 209 -12.52 0.64 -9.60
C PHE A 209 -12.99 -0.57 -10.39
N PHE A 210 -12.54 -1.75 -10.00
CA PHE A 210 -12.96 -3.01 -10.61
C PHE A 210 -13.61 -3.88 -9.56
N ASP A 211 -14.85 -4.31 -9.81
CA ASP A 211 -15.57 -5.19 -8.92
C ASP A 211 -15.01 -6.63 -8.95
N LYS A 212 -15.59 -7.52 -8.14
CA LYS A 212 -15.25 -8.94 -8.11
C LYS A 212 -15.41 -9.68 -9.45
N ASN A 213 -16.10 -9.10 -10.43
CA ASN A 213 -16.29 -9.66 -11.77
C ASN A 213 -15.39 -9.00 -12.81
N GLY A 214 -14.53 -8.05 -12.41
CA GLY A 214 -13.68 -7.29 -13.33
C GLY A 214 -14.38 -6.16 -14.05
N LYS A 215 -15.62 -5.80 -13.65
CA LYS A 215 -16.34 -4.69 -14.27
C LYS A 215 -15.94 -3.35 -13.62
N PRO A 216 -15.69 -2.31 -14.43
CA PRO A 216 -15.55 -0.95 -13.93
C PRO A 216 -16.76 -0.54 -13.09
N LYS A 217 -16.54 0.23 -12.03
CA LYS A 217 -17.58 0.85 -11.20
C LYS A 217 -17.49 2.36 -11.25
#